data_AF-A0A2T4RXZ9-F1
#
_entry.id   AF-A0A2T4RXZ9-F1
#
_cell.length_a   1.000
_cell.length_b   1.000
_cell.length_c   1.000
_cell.angle_alpha   90.00
_cell.angle_beta   90.00
_cell.angle_gamma   90.00
#
_symmetry.space_group_name_H-M   'P 1'
#
loop_
_entity.id
_entity.type
_entity.pdbx_description
1 polymer ?
#
loop_
_entity_poly.entity_id
_entity_poly.type
_entity_poly.pdbx_seq_one_letter_code
_entity_poly.pdbx_strand_id
1 'polypeptide(L)'
;ALGIHYALNEPIHIEAQCAETKEPIQISLKNGQLNTENPAIYVLFKNLCSETQCADRCCPEIQFFINKNALDQYYHTPINHNIAVENHTTYHALPLTEADTVAKEIFEIREINE
;
A
#
# COMPACT_ATOMS: atom_id res chain seq x y z
N ALA A 1 5.00 2.95 -3.64
CA ALA A 1 6.11 3.53 -2.87
C ALA A 1 7.03 2.43 -2.30
N LEU A 2 6.52 1.51 -1.48
CA LEU A 2 7.30 0.43 -0.85
C LEU A 2 8.23 -0.32 -1.83
N GLY A 3 7.69 -0.74 -2.99
CA GLY A 3 8.44 -1.48 -4.02
C GLY A 3 9.66 -0.75 -4.61
N ILE A 4 9.74 0.58 -4.51
CA ILE A 4 10.89 1.36 -5.01
C ILE A 4 12.17 0.97 -4.26
N HIS A 5 12.06 0.68 -2.95
CA HIS A 5 13.20 0.22 -2.15
C HIS A 5 13.84 -1.04 -2.76
N TYR A 6 13.01 -2.03 -3.10
CA TYR A 6 13.46 -3.31 -3.63
C TYR A 6 13.89 -3.24 -5.09
N ALA A 7 13.26 -2.37 -5.89
CA ALA A 7 13.63 -2.17 -7.28
C ALA A 7 14.99 -1.47 -7.43
N LEU A 8 15.30 -0.51 -6.55
CA LEU A 8 16.55 0.27 -6.60
C LEU A 8 17.63 -0.29 -5.67
N ASN A 9 17.27 -1.15 -4.71
CA ASN A 9 18.12 -1.61 -3.61
C ASN A 9 18.74 -0.45 -2.80
N GLU A 10 18.02 0.65 -2.66
CA GLU A 10 18.47 1.87 -1.99
C GLU A 10 17.55 2.20 -0.80
N PRO A 11 18.06 2.73 0.32
CA PRO A 11 17.21 3.21 1.41
C PRO A 11 16.25 4.31 0.92
N ILE A 12 14.99 4.24 1.33
CA ILE A 12 13.99 5.27 0.99
C ILE A 12 13.29 5.80 2.24
N HIS A 13 12.87 7.06 2.16
CA HIS A 13 11.94 7.68 3.08
C HIS A 13 10.68 8.07 2.30
N ILE A 14 9.52 7.65 2.81
CA ILE A 14 8.21 7.88 2.21
C ILE A 14 7.47 8.86 3.11
N GLU A 15 7.15 10.01 2.55
CA GLU A 15 6.21 10.97 3.12
C GLU A 15 4.89 10.87 2.36
N ALA A 16 3.82 10.57 3.09
CA ALA A 16 2.47 10.43 2.55
C ALA A 16 1.45 11.08 3.48
N GLN A 17 0.19 11.09 3.05
CA GLN A 17 -0.94 11.50 3.87
C GLN A 17 -1.95 10.36 3.92
N CYS A 18 -2.60 10.20 5.07
CA CYS A 18 -3.77 9.32 5.18
C CYS A 18 -4.85 9.82 4.21
N ALA A 19 -5.37 8.95 3.35
CA ALA A 19 -6.35 9.37 2.36
C ALA A 19 -7.66 9.89 2.98
N GLU A 20 -8.04 9.38 4.16
CA GLU A 20 -9.21 9.83 4.94
C GLU A 20 -8.93 11.10 5.73
N THR A 21 -8.04 11.00 6.73
CA THR A 21 -7.87 12.05 7.76
C THR A 21 -6.92 13.16 7.35
N LYS A 22 -6.17 12.96 6.25
CA LYS A 22 -5.06 13.82 5.79
C LYS A 22 -3.87 13.92 6.76
N GLU A 23 -3.89 13.15 7.86
CA GLU A 23 -2.77 13.08 8.79
C GLU A 23 -1.49 12.58 8.10
N PRO A 24 -0.31 13.11 8.46
CA PRO A 24 0.94 12.70 7.85
C PRO A 24 1.27 11.24 8.19
N ILE A 25 1.82 10.53 7.21
CA ILE A 25 2.35 9.18 7.33
C ILE A 25 3.82 9.21 6.91
N GLN A 26 4.69 8.73 7.78
CA GLN A 26 6.12 8.62 7.52
C GLN A 26 6.56 7.17 7.65
N ILE A 27 7.20 6.66 6.60
CA ILE A 27 7.70 5.28 6.53
C ILE A 27 9.13 5.33 6.02
N SER A 28 10.05 4.63 6.68
CA SER A 28 11.44 4.48 6.23
C SER A 28 11.74 3.03 5.95
N LEU A 29 12.36 2.75 4.81
CA LEU A 29 12.83 1.41 4.42
C LEU A 29 14.33 1.44 4.24
N LYS A 30 15.04 0.60 4.98
CA LYS A 30 16.50 0.51 4.92
C LYS A 30 16.92 -0.95 5.09
N ASN A 31 17.74 -1.46 4.18
CA ASN A 31 18.23 -2.85 4.20
C ASN A 31 17.09 -3.89 4.32
N GLY A 32 15.97 -3.67 3.63
CA GLY A 32 14.78 -4.52 3.69
C GLY A 32 13.99 -4.42 5.00
N GLN A 33 14.33 -3.49 5.90
CA GLN A 33 13.62 -3.28 7.17
C GLN A 33 12.70 -2.07 7.07
N LEU A 34 11.41 -2.32 7.30
CA LEU A 34 10.38 -1.32 7.46
C LEU A 34 10.45 -0.67 8.85
N ASN A 35 10.49 0.65 8.91
CA ASN A 35 10.49 1.46 10.13
C ASN A 35 9.40 2.52 10.04
N THR A 36 8.56 2.61 11.07
CA THR A 36 7.48 3.59 11.21
C THR A 36 7.22 3.85 12.69
N GLU A 37 6.83 5.07 13.04
CA GLU A 37 6.35 5.38 14.39
C GLU A 37 4.95 4.83 14.64
N ASN A 38 4.20 4.55 13.56
CA ASN A 38 2.86 4.01 13.61
C ASN A 38 2.79 2.61 12.96
N PRO A 39 2.72 1.53 13.76
CA PRO A 39 2.62 0.16 13.24
C PRO A 39 1.21 -0.20 12.74
N ALA A 40 0.20 0.66 13.00
CA ALA A 40 -1.18 0.39 12.64
C ALA A 40 -1.54 0.79 11.21
N ILE A 41 -0.58 1.23 10.39
CA ILE A 41 -0.84 1.70 9.02
C ILE A 41 -1.42 0.56 8.16
N TYR A 42 -2.40 0.90 7.33
CA TYR A 42 -2.98 0.01 6.33
C TYR A 42 -2.80 0.55 4.91
N VAL A 43 -2.81 -0.35 3.94
CA VAL A 43 -2.83 -0.07 2.52
C VAL A 43 -4.11 -0.63 1.92
N LEU A 44 -4.93 0.23 1.32
CA LEU A 44 -6.04 -0.19 0.45
C LEU A 44 -5.51 -0.34 -0.96
N PHE A 45 -5.97 -1.36 -1.68
CA PHE A 45 -5.72 -1.51 -3.11
C PHE A 45 -6.91 -2.22 -3.77
N LYS A 46 -6.96 -2.10 -5.10
CA LYS A 46 -7.91 -2.80 -5.96
C LYS A 46 -7.22 -3.95 -6.68
N ASN A 47 -7.95 -5.03 -6.99
CA ASN A 47 -7.45 -6.07 -7.90
C ASN A 47 -6.85 -5.42 -9.14
N LEU A 48 -5.63 -5.81 -9.48
CA LEU A 48 -4.84 -5.21 -10.55
C LEU A 48 -5.62 -5.23 -11.88
N CYS A 49 -5.64 -4.09 -12.58
CA CYS A 49 -6.07 -4.08 -13.97
C CYS A 49 -5.02 -4.81 -14.81
N SER A 50 -5.46 -5.72 -15.68
CA SER A 50 -4.60 -6.45 -16.63
C SER A 50 -4.09 -5.57 -17.79
N GLU A 51 -4.00 -4.24 -17.60
CA GLU A 51 -3.79 -3.28 -18.67
C GLU A 51 -2.47 -2.52 -18.55
N THR A 52 -1.93 -2.15 -19.72
CA THR A 52 -0.68 -1.41 -19.92
C THR A 52 -0.64 0.02 -19.33
N GLN A 53 -1.72 0.48 -18.68
CA GLN A 53 -1.87 1.82 -18.09
C GLN A 53 -2.00 1.77 -16.55
N CYS A 54 -1.12 1.03 -15.89
CA CYS A 54 -1.13 0.84 -14.44
C CYS A 54 -1.05 2.18 -13.66
N ALA A 55 -0.26 3.14 -14.17
CA ALA A 55 -0.11 4.46 -13.57
C ALA A 55 -1.42 5.24 -13.47
N ASP A 56 -2.30 5.12 -14.47
CA ASP A 56 -3.54 5.88 -14.55
C ASP A 56 -4.74 5.15 -13.93
N ARG A 57 -4.71 3.81 -13.93
CA ARG A 57 -5.88 2.99 -13.57
C ARG A 57 -5.71 2.18 -12.28
N CYS A 58 -4.49 1.88 -11.88
CA CYS A 58 -4.21 1.08 -10.68
C CYS A 58 -3.64 1.96 -9.56
N CYS A 59 -2.60 2.75 -9.84
CA CYS A 59 -1.91 3.54 -8.82
C CYS A 59 -2.82 4.50 -8.04
N PRO A 60 -3.81 5.19 -8.65
CA PRO A 60 -4.71 6.06 -7.90
C PRO A 60 -5.59 5.33 -6.88
N GLU A 61 -5.84 4.03 -7.08
CA GLU A 61 -6.67 3.20 -6.20
C GLU A 61 -5.86 2.61 -5.02
N ILE A 62 -4.55 2.85 -4.97
CA ILE A 62 -3.67 2.36 -3.90
C ILE A 62 -3.40 3.51 -2.92
N GLN A 63 -3.84 3.37 -1.68
CA GLN A 63 -3.85 4.47 -0.70
C GLN A 63 -3.37 4.01 0.68
N PHE A 64 -2.69 4.90 1.40
CA PHE A 64 -2.27 4.69 2.79
C PHE A 64 -3.31 5.21 3.79
N PHE A 65 -3.44 4.49 4.91
CA PHE A 65 -4.34 4.85 6.01
C PHE A 65 -3.62 4.73 7.34
N ILE A 66 -3.82 5.71 8.22
CA ILE A 66 -3.14 5.78 9.53
C ILE A 66 -3.55 4.61 10.45
N ASN A 67 -4.74 4.05 10.25
CA ASN A 67 -5.23 2.85 10.92
C ASN A 67 -6.42 2.22 10.17
N LYS A 68 -6.87 1.04 10.62
CA LYS A 68 -8.04 0.34 10.06
C LYS A 68 -9.33 1.17 10.15
N ASN A 69 -9.54 1.96 11.21
CA ASN A 69 -10.75 2.77 11.32
C ASN A 69 -10.82 3.84 10.23
N ALA A 70 -9.72 4.54 9.96
CA ALA A 70 -9.64 5.51 8.87
C ALA A 70 -9.86 4.84 7.50
N LEU A 71 -9.33 3.63 7.31
CA LEU A 71 -9.58 2.84 6.10
C LEU A 71 -11.06 2.49 5.96
N ASP A 72 -11.68 1.93 7.00
CA ASP A 72 -13.08 1.51 6.96
C ASP A 72 -14.01 2.71 6.73
N GLN A 73 -13.71 3.88 7.32
CA GLN A 73 -14.43 5.14 7.08
C GLN A 73 -14.30 5.60 5.62
N TYR A 74 -13.08 5.60 5.09
CA TYR A 74 -12.83 5.92 3.68
C TYR A 74 -13.41 4.90 2.73
N TYR A 75 -13.62 3.65 3.14
CA TYR A 75 -14.19 2.64 2.28
C TYR A 75 -15.72 2.77 2.22
N HIS A 76 -16.36 2.96 3.38
CA HIS A 76 -17.81 3.04 3.46
C HIS A 76 -18.39 4.35 2.90
N THR A 77 -17.69 5.47 3.02
CA THR A 77 -18.23 6.80 2.62
C THR A 77 -18.29 7.01 1.09
N PRO A 78 -17.27 6.66 0.29
CA PRO A 78 -17.21 6.91 -1.15
C PRO A 78 -17.42 5.66 -2.03
N ILE A 79 -17.16 4.44 -1.53
CA ILE A 79 -17.02 3.25 -2.38
C ILE A 79 -18.18 2.26 -2.20
N ASN A 80 -18.47 1.81 -0.97
CA ASN A 80 -19.53 0.82 -0.76
C ASN A 80 -20.06 0.80 0.69
N HIS A 81 -21.17 1.49 0.96
CA HIS A 81 -21.69 1.76 2.32
C HIS A 81 -22.00 0.52 3.19
N ASN A 82 -22.17 -0.66 2.61
CA ASN A 82 -22.78 -1.82 3.31
C ASN A 82 -21.89 -3.08 3.38
N ILE A 83 -20.66 -3.04 2.88
CA ILE A 83 -19.77 -4.21 2.85
C ILE A 83 -18.43 -3.79 3.43
N ALA A 84 -17.97 -4.48 4.48
CA ALA A 84 -16.62 -4.28 4.98
C ALA A 84 -15.59 -4.66 3.89
N VAL A 85 -14.47 -3.93 3.79
CA VAL A 85 -13.45 -4.14 2.75
C VAL A 85 -12.99 -5.61 2.64
N GLU A 86 -12.88 -6.30 3.78
CA GLU A 86 -12.49 -7.71 3.89
C GLU A 86 -13.45 -8.69 3.20
N ASN A 87 -14.70 -8.27 2.96
CA ASN A 87 -15.74 -9.04 2.30
C ASN A 87 -15.96 -8.59 0.85
N HIS A 88 -15.17 -7.65 0.34
CA HIS A 88 -15.32 -7.16 -1.03
C HIS A 88 -14.53 -8.01 -2.02
N THR A 89 -15.06 -8.20 -3.23
CA THR A 89 -14.42 -9.05 -4.25
C THR A 89 -13.33 -8.33 -5.04
N THR A 90 -13.32 -7.00 -5.01
CA THR A 90 -12.50 -6.16 -5.87
C THR A 90 -11.51 -5.28 -5.11
N TYR A 91 -11.81 -4.94 -3.86
CA TYR A 91 -11.00 -4.07 -3.02
C TYR A 91 -10.47 -4.90 -1.87
N HIS A 92 -9.22 -4.66 -1.51
CA HIS A 92 -8.50 -5.41 -0.49
C HIS A 92 -7.72 -4.44 0.37
N ALA A 93 -7.50 -4.84 1.62
CA ALA A 93 -6.72 -4.09 2.57
C ALA A 93 -5.66 -4.98 3.21
N LEU A 94 -4.44 -4.47 3.33
CA LEU A 94 -3.35 -5.16 4.02
C LEU A 94 -2.75 -4.25 5.10
N PRO A 95 -2.37 -4.79 6.27
CA PRO A 95 -1.45 -4.11 7.17
C PRO A 95 -0.14 -3.76 6.45
N LEU A 96 0.52 -2.67 6.86
CA LEU A 96 1.72 -2.16 6.20
C LEU A 96 2.83 -3.21 6.05
N THR A 97 3.02 -4.08 7.05
CA THR A 97 4.02 -5.16 7.03
C THR A 97 3.75 -6.22 5.96
N GLU A 98 2.46 -6.55 5.75
CA GLU A 98 2.06 -7.50 4.72
C GLU A 98 2.17 -6.84 3.32
N ALA A 99 1.78 -5.57 3.21
CA ALA A 99 1.97 -4.80 1.99
C ALA A 99 3.44 -4.67 1.59
N ASP A 100 4.35 -4.52 2.55
CA ASP A 100 5.80 -4.52 2.35
C ASP A 100 6.31 -5.88 1.83
N THR A 101 5.79 -6.97 2.39
CA THR A 101 6.13 -8.34 1.95
C THR A 101 5.70 -8.56 0.49
N VAL A 102 4.48 -8.16 0.14
CA VAL A 102 3.98 -8.21 -1.26
C VAL A 102 4.83 -7.31 -2.17
N ALA A 103 5.19 -6.11 -1.71
CA ALA A 103 6.04 -5.21 -2.49
C ALA A 103 7.42 -5.82 -2.76
N LYS A 104 8.02 -6.48 -1.77
CA LYS A 104 9.27 -7.22 -1.95
C LYS A 104 9.13 -8.30 -3.01
N GLU A 105 8.13 -9.16 -2.90
CA GLU A 105 7.93 -10.26 -3.84
C GLU A 105 7.76 -9.81 -5.30
N ILE A 106 7.12 -8.66 -5.51
CA ILE A 106 6.87 -8.10 -6.85
C ILE A 106 8.10 -7.40 -7.43
N PHE A 107 8.82 -6.62 -6.62
CA PHE A 107 9.84 -5.68 -7.10
C PHE A 107 11.28 -6.12 -6.86
N GLU A 108 11.52 -7.10 -5.98
CA GLU A 108 12.85 -7.66 -5.78
C GLU A 108 13.30 -8.33 -7.08
N ILE A 109 14.24 -7.68 -7.77
CA ILE A 109 14.87 -8.23 -8.96
C ILE A 109 15.65 -9.47 -8.51
N ARG A 110 15.11 -10.64 -8.81
CA ARG A 110 15.86 -11.89 -8.68
C ARG A 110 16.83 -11.93 -9.84
N GLU A 111 18.13 -11.84 -9.56
CA GLU A 111 19.13 -12.25 -10.56
C GLU A 111 18.80 -13.68 -10.97
N ILE A 112 18.35 -13.84 -12.22
CA ILE A 112 18.36 -15.15 -12.87
C ILE A 112 19.85 -15.41 -13.11
N ASN A 113 20.46 -16.17 -12.22
CA ASN A 113 21.78 -16.74 -12.48
C ASN A 113 21.64 -17.69 -13.67
N GLU A 114 21.92 -17.20 -14.88
CA GLU A 114 22.19 -18.02 -16.07
C GLU A 114 23.61 -18.59 -16.02
#